data_AF-X1KEM4-F1
#
_entry.id   AF-X1KEM4-F1
#
_cell.length_a   1.000
_cell.length_b   1.000
_cell.length_c   1.000
_cell.angle_alpha   90.00
_cell.angle_beta   90.00
_cell.angle_gamma   90.00
#
_symmetry.space_group_name_H-M   'P 1'
#
loop_
_entity.id
_entity.type
_entity.pdbx_description
1 polymer ?
#
loop_
_entity_poly.entity_id
_entity_poly.type
_entity_poly.pdbx_seq_one_letter_code
_entity_poly.pdbx_strand_id
1 'polypeptide(L)'
;NEYALPYSTMSLASTLLSDLTEVLEAWQKGQRSRVEKVVKAKEKTGGVGDRGYFHWLSGRKDIDKVIEIHKRIRRLVREEAGKLG
;
A
#
# COMPACT_ATOMS: atom_id res chain seq x y z
N ASN A 1 -0.31 7.26 -8.49
CA ASN A 1 0.32 8.60 -8.39
C ASN A 1 -0.12 9.20 -7.04
N GLU A 2 0.25 10.44 -6.70
CA GLU A 2 -0.25 11.09 -5.47
C GLU A 2 -1.76 11.40 -5.55
N TYR A 3 -2.27 11.71 -6.74
CA TYR A 3 -3.68 12.00 -6.99
C TYR A 3 -4.65 10.83 -6.73
N ALA A 4 -4.17 9.58 -6.79
CA ALA A 4 -5.00 8.39 -6.58
C ALA A 4 -5.20 8.05 -5.10
N LEU A 5 -4.27 8.45 -4.23
CA LEU A 5 -4.31 8.08 -2.81
C LEU A 5 -5.52 8.68 -2.06
N PRO A 6 -5.88 9.97 -2.24
CA PRO A 6 -7.06 10.56 -1.58
C PRO A 6 -8.38 9.84 -1.86
N TYR A 7 -8.51 9.23 -3.04
CA TYR A 7 -9.75 8.57 -3.49
C TYR A 7 -9.72 7.05 -3.28
N SER A 8 -8.63 6.52 -2.72
CA SER A 8 -8.47 5.09 -2.49
C SER A 8 -9.04 4.68 -1.12
N THR A 9 -9.57 3.46 -1.02
CA THR A 9 -9.97 2.89 0.28
C THR A 9 -8.76 2.44 1.09
N MET A 10 -7.76 1.87 0.41
CA MET A 10 -6.49 1.46 0.98
C MET A 10 -5.37 1.64 -0.05
N SER A 11 -4.14 1.57 0.40
CA SER A 11 -2.97 1.56 -0.47
C SER A 11 -1.92 0.57 0.01
N LEU A 12 -1.09 0.12 -0.93
CA LEU A 12 0.09 -0.71 -0.69
C LEU A 12 1.27 -0.04 -1.39
N ALA A 13 2.32 0.27 -0.63
CA ALA A 13 3.63 0.58 -1.19
C ALA A 13 4.54 -0.63 -1.00
N SER A 14 4.92 -1.24 -2.12
CA SER A 14 5.84 -2.36 -2.16
C SER A 14 6.55 -2.43 -3.52
N THR A 15 7.75 -3.02 -3.52
CA THR A 15 8.46 -3.43 -4.74
C THR A 15 7.95 -4.75 -5.32
N LEU A 16 7.09 -5.49 -4.60
CA LEU A 16 6.55 -6.78 -5.03
C LEU A 16 5.03 -6.81 -5.04
N LEU A 17 4.45 -7.18 -6.19
CA LEU A 17 3.01 -7.29 -6.38
C LEU A 17 2.39 -8.40 -5.53
N SER A 18 3.15 -9.46 -5.23
CA SER A 18 2.69 -10.59 -4.42
C SER A 18 2.27 -10.21 -3.00
N ASP A 19 2.74 -9.08 -2.49
CA ASP A 19 2.30 -8.55 -1.19
C ASP A 19 0.79 -8.22 -1.19
N LEU A 20 0.20 -7.95 -2.35
CA LEU A 20 -1.24 -7.69 -2.48
C LEU A 20 -2.10 -8.93 -2.17
N THR A 21 -1.54 -10.13 -2.29
CA THR A 21 -2.27 -11.41 -2.12
C THR A 21 -3.00 -11.49 -0.80
N GLU A 22 -2.38 -11.03 0.30
CA GLU A 22 -2.99 -11.08 1.64
C GLU A 22 -4.32 -10.31 1.71
N VAL A 23 -4.37 -9.15 1.05
CA VAL A 23 -5.59 -8.32 0.99
C VAL A 23 -6.62 -8.93 0.05
N LEU A 24 -6.20 -9.49 -1.09
CA LEU A 24 -7.10 -10.13 -2.04
C LEU A 24 -7.83 -11.32 -1.41
N GLU A 25 -7.11 -12.13 -0.63
CA GLU A 25 -7.73 -13.23 0.13
C GLU A 25 -8.70 -12.71 1.19
N ALA A 26 -8.32 -11.66 1.92
CA ALA A 26 -9.20 -11.05 2.91
C ALA A 26 -10.48 -10.49 2.27
N TRP A 27 -10.37 -9.92 1.08
CA TRP A 27 -11.51 -9.43 0.30
C TRP A 27 -12.44 -10.57 -0.11
N GLN A 28 -11.91 -11.67 -0.64
CA GLN A 28 -12.74 -12.83 -1.00
C GLN A 28 -13.51 -13.40 0.20
N LYS A 29 -12.89 -13.43 1.38
CA LYS A 29 -13.44 -14.09 2.58
C LYS A 29 -14.34 -13.20 3.45
N GLY A 30 -14.45 -11.91 3.17
CA GLY A 30 -15.20 -10.99 4.04
C GLY A 30 -15.24 -9.55 3.58
N GLN A 31 -14.88 -9.30 2.32
CA GLN A 31 -14.98 -8.01 1.64
C GLN A 31 -14.31 -6.88 2.44
N ARG A 32 -14.93 -5.69 2.43
CA ARG A 32 -14.39 -4.47 3.00
C ARG A 32 -14.07 -4.58 4.49
N SER A 33 -14.96 -5.16 5.30
CA SER A 33 -14.79 -5.21 6.77
C SER A 33 -13.59 -6.08 7.17
N ARG A 34 -13.34 -7.16 6.43
CA ARG A 34 -12.19 -8.03 6.66
C ARG A 34 -10.90 -7.40 6.16
N VAL A 35 -10.93 -6.76 4.98
CA VAL A 35 -9.78 -6.01 4.46
C VAL A 35 -9.39 -4.88 5.42
N GLU A 36 -10.33 -4.12 5.95
CA GLU A 36 -10.05 -3.05 6.90
C GLU A 36 -9.27 -3.55 8.12
N LYS A 37 -9.69 -4.68 8.70
CA LYS A 37 -9.00 -5.31 9.84
C LYS A 37 -7.57 -5.71 9.49
N VAL A 38 -7.38 -6.38 8.35
CA VAL A 38 -6.06 -6.84 7.90
C VAL A 38 -5.13 -5.68 7.60
N VAL A 39 -5.60 -4.69 6.82
CA VAL A 39 -4.83 -3.50 6.45
C VAL A 39 -4.44 -2.70 7.68
N LYS A 40 -5.36 -2.46 8.63
CA LYS A 40 -5.04 -1.73 9.87
C LYS A 40 -4.08 -2.50 10.78
N ALA A 41 -4.13 -3.83 10.80
CA ALA A 41 -3.16 -4.63 11.54
C ALA A 41 -1.76 -4.52 10.93
N LYS A 42 -1.65 -4.64 9.60
CA LYS A 42 -0.39 -4.52 8.86
C LYS A 42 0.19 -3.11 8.94
N GLU A 43 -0.66 -2.09 8.87
CA GLU A 43 -0.26 -0.69 9.04
C GLU A 43 0.41 -0.45 10.40
N LYS A 44 -0.08 -1.08 11.47
CA LYS A 44 0.55 -1.01 12.80
C LYS A 44 1.91 -1.72 12.86
N THR A 45 2.04 -2.86 12.19
CA THR A 45 3.32 -3.57 12.08
C THR A 45 4.32 -2.78 11.23
N GLY A 46 3.84 -1.98 10.29
CA GLY A 46 4.66 -1.27 9.33
C GLY A 46 5.21 -2.18 8.23
N GLY A 47 5.86 -1.57 7.25
CA GLY A 47 6.61 -2.29 6.23
C GLY A 47 8.01 -2.65 6.69
N VAL A 48 8.66 -3.55 5.95
CA VAL A 48 10.06 -3.93 6.16
C VAL A 48 10.83 -3.60 4.88
N GLY A 49 11.89 -2.79 5.00
CA GLY A 49 12.66 -2.31 3.86
C GLY A 49 11.78 -1.52 2.90
N ASP A 50 11.58 -2.03 1.68
CA ASP A 50 10.77 -1.42 0.61
C ASP A 50 9.49 -2.20 0.30
N ARG A 51 9.00 -3.00 1.26
CA ARG A 51 7.86 -3.90 1.09
C ARG A 51 6.83 -3.78 2.21
N GLY A 52 5.59 -4.16 1.88
CA GLY A 52 4.54 -4.38 2.86
C GLY A 52 4.01 -3.13 3.59
N TYR A 53 4.18 -1.93 3.04
CA TYR A 53 3.59 -0.73 3.64
C TYR A 53 2.11 -0.61 3.25
N PHE A 54 1.24 -1.13 4.10
CA PHE A 54 -0.21 -1.03 3.96
C PHE A 54 -0.74 0.21 4.68
N HIS A 55 -1.67 0.91 4.03
CA HIS A 55 -2.36 2.05 4.65
C HIS A 55 -3.86 2.00 4.41
N TRP A 56 -4.64 2.17 5.48
CA TRP A 56 -6.08 2.39 5.35
C TRP A 56 -6.36 3.88 5.15
N LEU A 57 -7.00 4.22 4.04
CA LEU A 57 -7.16 5.61 3.60
C LEU A 57 -8.60 6.11 3.73
N SER A 58 -9.58 5.21 3.78
CA SER A 58 -10.96 5.62 3.92
C SER A 58 -11.20 6.32 5.26
N GLY A 59 -11.60 7.59 5.20
CA GLY A 59 -11.82 8.44 6.37
C GLY A 59 -10.55 9.05 6.98
N ARG A 60 -9.37 8.82 6.38
CA ARG A 60 -8.10 9.42 6.83
C ARG A 60 -8.01 10.86 6.30
N LYS A 61 -7.62 11.79 7.18
CA LYS A 61 -7.44 13.22 6.86
C LYS A 61 -6.00 13.56 6.48
N ASP A 62 -5.04 13.01 7.20
CA ASP A 62 -3.61 13.21 6.96
C ASP A 62 -3.03 12.02 6.21
N ILE A 63 -2.58 12.26 4.97
CA ILE A 63 -1.96 11.26 4.10
C ILE A 63 -0.54 11.65 3.67
N ASP A 64 0.07 12.68 4.24
CA ASP A 64 1.33 13.22 3.75
C ASP A 64 2.46 12.19 3.87
N LYS A 65 2.58 11.54 5.03
CA LYS A 65 3.52 10.42 5.24
C LYS A 65 3.26 9.24 4.31
N VAL A 66 1.99 8.97 3.99
CA VAL A 66 1.65 7.91 3.03
C VAL A 66 2.18 8.28 1.64
N ILE A 67 1.96 9.52 1.21
CA ILE A 67 2.46 10.01 -0.08
C ILE A 67 3.99 9.90 -0.13
N GLU A 68 4.71 10.28 0.92
CA GLU A 68 6.18 10.19 1.00
C GLU A 68 6.67 8.75 0.81
N ILE A 69 6.11 7.79 1.55
CA ILE A 69 6.46 6.36 1.42
C ILE A 69 6.22 5.87 -0.01
N HIS A 70 5.07 6.20 -0.58
CA HIS A 70 4.73 5.80 -1.95
C HIS A 70 5.63 6.45 -3.01
N LYS A 71 6.07 7.70 -2.79
CA LYS A 71 7.03 8.40 -3.66
C LYS A 71 8.40 7.71 -3.61
N ARG A 72 8.90 7.38 -2.41
CA ARG A 72 10.18 6.67 -2.21
C ARG A 72 10.19 5.32 -2.93
N ILE A 73 9.20 4.47 -2.68
CA ILE A 73 9.15 3.12 -3.26
C ILE A 73 8.93 3.18 -4.78
N ARG A 74 8.09 4.09 -5.28
CA ARG A 74 7.90 4.26 -6.73
C ARG A 74 9.21 4.65 -7.44
N ARG A 75 10.04 5.49 -6.81
CA ARG A 75 11.33 5.87 -7.36
C ARG A 75 12.24 4.65 -7.53
N LEU A 76 12.35 3.80 -6.51
CA LEU A 76 13.13 2.57 -6.57
C LEU A 76 12.66 1.63 -7.69
N VAL A 77 11.36 1.35 -7.76
CA VAL A 77 10.82 0.47 -8.81
C VAL A 77 11.06 1.02 -10.20
N ARG A 78 11.02 2.35 -10.39
CA ARG A 78 11.27 3.00 -11.69
C ARG A 78 12.75 3.04 -12.05
N GLU A 79 13.63 3.28 -11.09
CA GLU A 79 15.07 3.21 -11.31
C GLU A 79 15.49 1.79 -11.70
N GLU A 80 14.94 0.76 -11.04
CA GLU A 80 15.15 -0.63 -11.43
C GLU A 80 14.56 -0.94 -12.81
N ALA A 81 13.32 -0.53 -13.09
CA ALA A 81 12.71 -0.74 -14.41
C ALA A 81 13.50 -0.04 -15.53
N GLY A 82 14.02 1.17 -15.29
CA GLY A 82 14.83 1.91 -16.26
C GLY A 82 16.19 1.29 -16.55
N LYS A 83 16.71 0.40 -15.69
CA LYS A 83 17.91 -0.41 -16.00
C LYS A 83 17.62 -1.54 -16.98
N LEU A 84 16.35 -1.92 -17.13
CA LEU A 84 15.92 -3.06 -17.96
C LEU A 84 15.53 -2.67 -19.39
N GLY A 85 15.61 -1.38 -19.76
CA GLY A 85 15.33 -0.85 -21.11
C GLY A 85 14.09 0.02 -21.19
#